data_AF-A0A1V2GUX1-F1
#
_entry.id   AF-A0A1V2GUX1-F1
#
_cell.length_a   1.000
_cell.length_b   1.000
_cell.length_c   1.000
_cell.angle_alpha   90.00
_cell.angle_beta   90.00
_cell.angle_gamma   90.00
#
_symmetry.space_group_name_H-M   'P 1'
#
loop_
_entity.id
_entity.type
_entity.pdbx_description
1 polymer ?
#
loop_
_entity_poly.entity_id
_entity_poly.type
_entity_poly.pdbx_seq_one_letter_code
_entity_poly.pdbx_strand_id
1 'polypeptide(L)' 'MTANRIFFLVFNAILALVGLLLAGASQDAPLTFFALSLFLFGTGFALWLVKKTYDERDHQA' A
#
# COMPACT_ATOMS: atom_id res chain seq x y z
N MET A 1 -3.05 -17.88 1.58
CA MET A 1 -3.01 -16.70 0.70
C MET A 1 -2.86 -17.16 -0.73
N THR A 2 -3.73 -16.72 -1.64
CA THR A 2 -3.62 -16.98 -3.08
C THR A 2 -2.50 -16.14 -3.71
N ALA A 3 -1.80 -16.67 -4.71
CA ALA A 3 -0.68 -15.99 -5.39
C ALA A 3 -1.04 -14.58 -5.91
N ASN A 4 -2.28 -14.42 -6.37
CA ASN A 4 -2.80 -13.14 -6.84
C ASN A 4 -2.77 -12.04 -5.75
N ARG A 5 -3.08 -12.39 -4.50
CA ARG A 5 -3.09 -11.43 -3.38
C ARG A 5 -1.68 -10.97 -3.00
N ILE A 6 -0.71 -11.87 -3.06
CA ILE A 6 0.71 -11.55 -2.83
C ILE A 6 1.21 -10.59 -3.90
N PHE A 7 0.88 -10.84 -5.17
CA PHE A 7 1.19 -9.94 -6.28
C PHE A 7 0.63 -8.53 -6.02
N PHE A 8 -0.66 -8.41 -5.69
CA PHE A 8 -1.27 -7.11 -5.38
C PHE A 8 -0.62 -6.42 -4.17
N LEU A 9 -0.23 -7.18 -3.13
CA LEU A 9 0.44 -6.62 -1.96
C LEU A 9 1.82 -6.06 -2.34
N VAL A 10 2.64 -6.83 -3.05
CA VAL A 10 3.98 -6.40 -3.50
C VAL A 10 3.88 -5.23 -4.47
N PHE A 11 2.98 -5.30 -5.45
CA PHE A 11 2.74 -4.21 -6.40
C PHE A 11 2.36 -2.91 -5.68
N ASN A 12 1.46 -3.00 -4.69
CA ASN A 12 1.01 -1.83 -3.95
C ASN A 12 2.08 -1.30 -2.99
N ALA A 13 2.92 -2.16 -2.42
CA ALA A 13 4.09 -1.75 -1.65
C ALA A 13 5.10 -0.99 -2.53
N ILE A 14 5.35 -1.45 -3.76
CA ILE A 14 6.20 -0.74 -4.73
C ILE A 14 5.59 0.63 -5.06
N LEU A 15 4.28 0.71 -5.34
CA LEU A 15 3.60 1.98 -5.58
C LEU A 15 3.76 2.95 -4.40
N ALA A 16 3.64 2.47 -3.16
CA ALA A 16 3.86 3.29 -1.98
C ALA A 16 5.29 3.84 -1.92
N LEU A 17 6.30 2.99 -2.14
CA LEU A 17 7.71 3.41 -2.16
C LEU A 17 8.01 4.42 -3.27
N VAL A 18 7.42 4.24 -4.45
CA VAL A 18 7.54 5.19 -5.56
C VAL A 18 6.89 6.53 -5.21
N GLY A 19 5.71 6.51 -4.56
CA GLY A 19 5.08 7.73 -4.04
C GLY A 19 5.96 8.45 -3.02
N LEU A 20 6.58 7.73 -2.09
CA LEU A 20 7.47 8.31 -1.09
C LEU A 20 8.72 8.94 -1.72
N LEU A 21 9.33 8.27 -2.71
CA LEU A 21 10.43 8.80 -3.50
C LEU A 21 10.04 10.08 -4.23
N LEU A 22 8.86 10.09 -4.85
CA LEU A 22 8.34 11.26 -5.57
C LEU A 22 8.07 12.44 -4.62
N ALA A 23 7.56 12.17 -3.41
CA ALA A 23 7.36 13.18 -2.38
C ALA A 23 8.69 13.83 -1.93
N GLY A 24 9.78 13.05 -1.86
CA GLY A 24 11.10 13.57 -1.52
C GLY A 24 11.78 14.34 -2.66
N ALA A 25 11.44 14.03 -3.91
CA ALA A 25 11.97 14.71 -5.09
C ALA A 25 11.16 15.95 -5.51
N SER A 26 9.91 16.07 -5.06
CA SER A 26 9.04 17.18 -5.43
C SER A 26 9.40 18.46 -4.68
N GLN A 27 9.57 19.55 -5.42
CA GLN A 27 9.73 20.91 -4.89
C GLN A 27 8.36 21.62 -4.73
N ASP A 28 7.30 21.03 -5.32
CA ASP A 28 5.95 21.59 -5.37
C ASP A 28 5.03 20.98 -4.30
N ALA A 29 4.39 21.83 -3.50
CA ALA A 29 3.50 21.42 -2.43
C ALA A 29 2.32 20.51 -2.86
N PRO A 30 1.63 20.76 -4.01
CA PRO A 30 0.54 19.89 -4.45
C PRO A 30 1.01 18.47 -4.81
N LEU A 31 2.17 18.36 -5.46
CA LEU A 31 2.74 17.07 -5.87
C LEU A 31 3.19 16.27 -4.65
N THR A 32 3.80 16.96 -3.67
CA THR A 32 4.18 16.37 -2.39
C THR A 32 2.96 15.79 -1.66
N PHE A 33 1.86 16.55 -1.60
CA PHE A 33 0.63 16.12 -0.92
C PHE A 33 -0.01 14.91 -1.61
N PHE A 34 -0.05 14.90 -2.95
CA PHE A 34 -0.51 13.76 -3.73
C PHE A 34 0.35 12.52 -3.49
N ALA A 35 1.66 12.69 -3.53
CA ALA A 35 2.62 11.61 -3.34
C ALA A 35 2.55 10.99 -1.93
N LEU A 36 2.36 11.81 -0.90
CA LEU A 36 2.10 11.35 0.48
C LEU A 36 0.75 10.65 0.62
N SER A 37 -0.29 11.14 -0.05
CA SER A 37 -1.61 10.48 -0.08
C SER A 37 -1.52 9.10 -0.75
N LEU A 38 -0.73 8.99 -1.81
CA LEU A 38 -0.50 7.74 -2.53
C LEU A 38 0.30 6.74 -1.68
N PHE A 39 1.28 7.22 -0.91
CA PHE A 39 1.98 6.41 0.09
C PHE A 39 1.03 5.90 1.19
N LEU A 40 0.24 6.79 1.80
CA LEU A 40 -0.74 6.41 2.83
C LEU A 40 -1.77 5.40 2.31
N PHE A 41 -2.27 5.60 1.10
CA PHE A 41 -3.19 4.67 0.46
C PHE A 41 -2.54 3.31 0.21
N GLY A 42 -1.32 3.29 -0.31
CA GLY A 42 -0.54 2.08 -0.56
C GLY A 42 -0.31 1.26 0.72
N THR A 43 0.18 1.91 1.78
CA THR A 43 0.41 1.26 3.08
C THR A 43 -0.90 0.82 3.74
N GLY A 44 -1.94 1.66 3.72
CA GLY A 44 -3.25 1.35 4.30
C GLY A 44 -3.91 0.14 3.64
N PHE A 45 -3.87 0.06 2.31
CA PHE A 45 -4.40 -1.09 1.58
C PHE A 45 -3.59 -2.37 1.85
N ALA A 46 -2.26 -2.28 1.98
CA ALA A 46 -1.44 -3.43 2.36
C ALA A 46 -1.82 -3.96 3.75
N LEU A 47 -1.98 -3.08 4.75
CA LEU A 47 -2.43 -3.43 6.09
C LEU A 47 -3.83 -4.04 6.10
N TRP A 48 -4.75 -3.49 5.29
CA TRP A 48 -6.11 -4.02 5.16
C TRP A 48 -6.11 -5.44 4.57
N LEU A 49 -5.26 -5.71 3.56
CA LEU A 49 -5.14 -7.04 2.96
C LEU A 49 -4.58 -8.08 3.94
N VAL A 50 -3.60 -7.67 4.75
CA VAL A 50 -3.05 -8.50 5.83
C VAL A 50 -4.15 -8.81 6.84
N LYS A 51 -4.87 -7.79 7.34
CA LYS A 51 -5.98 -7.98 8.28
C LYS A 51 -7.03 -8.94 7.73
N LYS A 52 -7.50 -8.72 6.50
CA LYS A 52 -8.47 -9.60 5.84
C LYS A 52 -8.00 -11.06 5.77
N THR A 53 -6.70 -11.27 5.56
CA THR A 53 -6.15 -12.63 5.52
C THR A 53 -6.17 -13.29 6.89
N TYR A 54 -5.91 -12.54 7.97
CA TYR A 54 -6.03 -13.07 9.32
C TYR A 54 -7.50 -13.32 9.70
N ASP A 55 -8.41 -12.39 9.39
CA ASP A 55 -9.85 -12.57 9.63
C ASP A 55 -10.39 -13.83 8.91
N GLU A 56 -9.95 -14.08 7.66
CA GLU A 56 -10.31 -15.31 6.93
C GLU A 56 -9.78 -16.60 7.57
N ARG A 57 -8.67 -16.53 8.32
CA ARG A 57 -8.10 -17.70 9.01
C ARG A 57 -8.81 -17.96 10.34
N ASP A 58 -9.14 -16.92 11.08
CA ASP A 58 -9.91 -17.04 12.33
C ASP A 58 -11.32 -17.57 12.07
N HIS A 59 -11.95 -17.20 10.95
CA HIS A 59 -13.25 -17.75 10.56
C HIS A 59 -13.23 -19.23 10.10
N GLN A 60 -12.05 -19.81 9.86
CA GLN A 60 -11.89 -21.21 9.46
C GLN A 60 -11.49 -22.15 10.61
N ALA A 61 -11.23 -21.61 11.81
CA ALA A 61 -10.93 -22.36 13.03
C ALA A 61 -12.19 -22.57 13.88
#